data_AF-M0AJV3-F1
#
_entry.id   AF-M0AJV3-F1
#
_cell.length_a   1.000
_cell.length_b   1.000
_cell.length_c   1.000
_cell.angle_alpha   90.00
_cell.angle_beta   90.00
_cell.angle_gamma   90.00
#
_symmetry.space_group_name_H-M   'P 1'
#
loop_
_entity.id
_entity.type
_entity.pdbx_description
1 polymer ?
#
loop_
_entity_poly.entity_id
_entity_poly.type
_entity_poly.pdbx_seq_one_letter_code
_entity_poly.pdbx_strand_id
1 'polypeptide(L)' 'MEEDAIGSQLTAVQEGAVYPGQYGEQGPIVNLLQTEMTAQQLYPEAFGAFDPESFPEVPETNQLFDRQAVAEIIAGDR' A
#
# COMPACT_ATOMS: atom_id res chain seq x y z
N MET A 1 13.53 8.77 12.57
CA MET A 1 13.96 7.37 12.80
C MET A 1 15.39 7.19 12.36
N GLU A 2 15.74 7.53 11.12
CA GLU A 2 17.11 7.44 10.61
C GLU A 2 18.11 8.33 11.37
N GLU A 3 17.75 9.57 11.67
CA GLU A 3 18.61 10.51 12.42
C GLU A 3 18.53 10.33 13.94
N ASP A 4 17.71 9.38 14.43
CA ASP A 4 17.53 9.14 15.86
C ASP A 4 18.58 8.17 16.41
N ALA A 5 19.17 8.47 17.57
CA ALA A 5 20.25 7.67 18.16
C ALA A 5 19.85 6.23 18.51
N ILE A 6 18.57 5.99 18.78
CA ILE A 6 18.03 4.65 19.03
C ILE A 6 17.38 4.08 17.77
N GLY A 7 16.65 4.89 17.01
CA GLY A 7 16.01 4.47 15.76
C GLY A 7 16.98 3.91 14.72
N SER A 8 18.16 4.54 14.58
CA SER A 8 19.23 4.10 13.67
C SER A 8 19.83 2.72 14.00
N GLN A 9 19.58 2.19 15.21
CA GLN A 9 20.06 0.86 15.60
C GLN A 9 19.14 -0.28 15.12
N LEU A 10 17.94 0.05 14.63
CA LEU A 10 17.00 -0.95 14.13
C LEU A 10 17.47 -1.48 12.77
N THR A 11 17.46 -2.80 12.60
CA THR A 11 17.82 -3.45 11.32
C THR A 11 17.02 -2.92 10.14
N ALA A 12 15.71 -2.69 10.32
CA ALA A 12 14.86 -2.13 9.27
C ALA A 12 15.33 -0.74 8.79
N VAL A 13 15.86 0.08 9.70
CA VAL A 13 16.41 1.40 9.37
C VAL A 13 17.76 1.26 8.66
N GLN A 14 18.61 0.33 9.12
CA GLN A 14 19.92 0.07 8.51
C GLN A 14 19.82 -0.51 7.10
N GLU A 15 18.80 -1.32 6.84
CA GLU A 15 18.56 -1.97 5.55
C GLU A 15 17.66 -1.14 4.62
N GLY A 16 17.24 0.07 5.03
CA GLY A 16 16.33 0.90 4.23
C GLY A 16 14.92 0.30 4.07
N ALA A 17 14.55 -0.66 4.91
CA ALA A 17 13.23 -1.30 4.93
C ALA A 17 12.22 -0.52 5.79
N VAL A 18 12.19 0.81 5.60
CA VAL A 18 11.25 1.72 6.26
C VAL A 18 10.26 2.22 5.23
N TYR A 19 9.00 1.87 5.41
CA TYR A 19 7.95 2.09 4.44
C TYR A 19 6.89 3.06 5.00
N PRO A 20 6.36 3.99 4.18
CA PRO A 20 5.20 4.79 4.53
C PRO A 20 4.05 3.95 5.11
N GLY A 21 3.60 4.36 6.29
CA GLY A 21 2.50 3.69 6.98
C GLY A 21 1.15 3.95 6.31
N GLN A 22 0.21 3.05 6.60
CA GLN A 22 -1.18 3.15 6.18
C GLN A 22 -1.89 4.37 6.80
N TYR A 23 -2.96 4.85 6.15
CA TYR A 23 -3.82 5.88 6.72
C TYR A 23 -4.47 5.40 8.03
N GLY A 24 -4.66 6.32 8.98
CA GLY A 24 -5.22 6.01 10.30
C GLY A 24 -6.70 5.61 10.27
N GLU A 25 -7.46 6.04 9.25
CA GLU A 25 -8.82 5.56 9.05
C GLU A 25 -8.80 4.14 8.48
N GLN A 26 -9.64 3.29 9.05
CA GLN A 26 -9.66 1.84 8.80
C GLN A 26 -11.07 1.41 8.40
N GLY A 27 -11.16 0.39 7.56
CA GLY A 27 -12.44 -0.14 7.09
C GLY A 27 -12.28 -1.10 5.91
N PRO A 28 -13.31 -1.89 5.57
CA PRO A 28 -13.18 -2.96 4.57
C PRO A 28 -12.71 -2.44 3.20
N ILE A 29 -13.16 -1.25 2.78
CA ILE A 29 -12.73 -0.64 1.50
C ILE A 29 -11.28 -0.14 1.61
N VAL A 30 -10.97 0.60 2.68
CA VAL A 30 -9.64 1.17 2.88
C VAL A 30 -8.59 0.06 3.01
N ASN A 31 -8.94 -1.05 3.65
CA ASN A 31 -8.05 -2.21 3.83
C ASN A 31 -7.64 -2.84 2.50
N LEU A 32 -8.49 -2.82 1.47
CA LEU A 32 -8.12 -3.33 0.14
C LEU A 32 -6.97 -2.50 -0.47
N LEU A 33 -7.13 -1.17 -0.47
CA LEU A 33 -6.12 -0.23 -0.96
C LEU A 33 -4.83 -0.31 -0.14
N GLN A 34 -4.97 -0.34 1.19
CA GLN A 34 -3.85 -0.45 2.11
C GLN A 34 -3.08 -1.77 1.98
N THR A 35 -3.75 -2.86 1.61
CA THR A 35 -3.11 -4.15 1.32
C THR A 35 -2.33 -4.08 0.02
N GLU A 36 -2.90 -3.48 -1.02
CA GLU A 36 -2.24 -3.28 -2.32
C GLU A 36 -1.01 -2.38 -2.19
N MET A 37 -1.12 -1.27 -1.46
CA MET A 37 0.00 -0.38 -1.13
C MET A 37 1.16 -1.14 -0.46
N THR A 38 0.87 -2.00 0.51
CA THR A 38 1.89 -2.83 1.16
C THR A 38 2.49 -3.86 0.20
N ALA A 39 1.70 -4.46 -0.68
CA ALA A 39 2.19 -5.41 -1.67
C ALA A 39 3.18 -4.76 -2.65
N GLN A 40 2.89 -3.55 -3.13
CA GLN A 40 3.78 -2.77 -4.00
C GLN A 40 5.07 -2.35 -3.30
N GLN A 41 4.98 -1.94 -2.03
CA GLN A 41 6.15 -1.56 -1.24
C GLN A 41 7.09 -2.75 -0.95
N LEU A 42 6.54 -3.94 -0.69
CA LEU A 42 7.33 -5.12 -0.33
C LEU A 42 7.78 -5.98 -1.52
N TYR A 43 6.98 -6.02 -2.60
CA TYR A 43 7.23 -6.88 -3.77
C TYR A 43 7.00 -6.12 -5.09
N PRO A 44 7.77 -5.05 -5.35
CA PRO A 44 7.55 -4.19 -6.52
C PRO A 44 7.74 -4.92 -7.87
N GLU A 45 8.54 -5.99 -7.91
CA GLU A 45 8.71 -6.81 -9.12
C GLU A 45 7.43 -7.59 -9.49
N ALA A 46 6.59 -7.89 -8.50
CA ALA A 46 5.36 -8.65 -8.70
C ALA A 46 4.12 -7.75 -8.86
N PHE A 47 4.06 -6.63 -8.11
CA PHE A 47 2.88 -5.77 -8.02
C PHE A 47 3.10 -4.35 -8.56
N GLY A 48 4.28 -4.07 -9.13
CA GLY A 48 4.68 -2.74 -9.58
C GLY A 48 5.26 -1.89 -8.45
N ALA A 49 6.14 -0.95 -8.83
CA ALA A 49 6.73 -0.01 -7.89
C ALA A 49 5.66 0.92 -7.29
N PHE A 50 5.71 1.10 -5.98
CA PHE A 50 4.86 2.05 -5.28
C PHE A 50 5.26 3.49 -5.63
N ASP A 51 4.28 4.30 -6.05
CA ASP A 51 4.41 5.74 -6.26
C ASP A 51 3.41 6.48 -5.34
N PRO A 52 3.89 7.21 -4.31
CA PRO A 52 3.01 7.92 -3.40
C PRO A 52 2.28 9.11 -4.04
N GLU A 53 2.76 9.65 -5.17
CA GLU A 53 2.10 10.78 -5.84
C GLU A 53 0.93 10.31 -6.72
N SER A 54 0.97 9.07 -7.22
CA SER A 54 -0.09 8.51 -8.06
C SER A 54 -1.11 7.69 -7.29
N PHE A 55 -0.77 7.19 -6.10
CA PHE A 55 -1.67 6.35 -5.30
C PHE A 55 -2.98 7.09 -4.96
N PRO A 56 -4.18 6.47 -5.13
CA PRO A 56 -4.45 5.03 -5.33
C PRO A 56 -4.48 4.54 -6.78
N GLU A 57 -4.02 5.35 -7.74
CA GLU A 57 -4.11 5.01 -9.15
C GLU A 57 -2.98 4.07 -9.54
N VAL A 58 -3.35 2.80 -9.72
CA VAL A 58 -2.47 1.68 -10.07
C VAL A 58 -2.87 1.14 -11.44
N PRO A 59 -1.90 0.84 -12.34
CA PRO A 59 -2.20 0.22 -13.63
C PRO A 59 -3.04 -1.05 -13.47
N GLU A 60 -4.02 -1.27 -14.35
CA GLU A 60 -4.94 -2.41 -14.25
C GLU A 60 -4.22 -3.77 -14.09
N THR A 61 -3.09 -3.95 -14.76
CA THR A 61 -2.26 -5.18 -14.66
C THR A 61 -1.67 -5.42 -13.27
N ASN A 62 -1.58 -4.37 -12.45
CA ASN A 62 -0.94 -4.35 -11.15
C ASN A 62 -1.97 -4.21 -10.01
N GLN A 63 -3.25 -4.05 -10.32
CA GLN A 63 -4.30 -3.97 -9.31
C GLN A 63 -4.50 -5.33 -8.64
N LEU A 64 -4.44 -5.36 -7.31
CA LEU A 64 -4.59 -6.56 -6.50
C LEU A 64 -6.06 -6.97 -6.34
N PHE A 65 -6.99 -6.05 -6.62
CA PHE A 65 -8.42 -6.29 -6.57
C PHE A 65 -9.15 -5.47 -7.64
N ASP A 66 -10.28 -6.02 -8.09
CA ASP A 66 -11.13 -5.41 -9.11
C ASP A 66 -11.90 -4.20 -8.54
N ARG A 67 -11.56 -3.00 -9.02
CA ARG A 67 -12.20 -1.76 -8.60
C ARG A 67 -13.66 -1.69 -8.98
N GLN A 68 -14.01 -2.20 -10.16
CA GLN A 68 -15.37 -2.17 -10.68
C GLN A 68 -16.26 -3.13 -9.90
N ALA A 69 -15.78 -4.34 -9.58
CA ALA A 69 -16.52 -5.28 -8.74
C ALA A 69 -16.80 -4.71 -7.33
N VAL A 70 -15.83 -3.99 -6.75
CA VAL A 70 -16.04 -3.30 -5.46
C VAL A 70 -17.06 -2.17 -5.59
N ALA A 71 -16.99 -1.37 -6.67
CA ALA A 71 -17.94 -0.31 -6.92
C ALA A 71 -19.39 -0.83 -7.07
N GLU A 72 -19.58 -1.95 -7.77
CA GLU A 72 -20.89 -2.62 -7.91
C GLU A 72 -21.44 -3.09 -6.56
N ILE A 73 -20.60 -3.67 -5.70
CA ILE A 73 -21.00 -4.07 -4.33
C ILE A 73 -21.43 -2.85 -3.52
N ILE A 74 -20.69 -1.72 -3.62
CA ILE A 74 -21.02 -0.48 -2.91
C ILE A 74 -22.34 0.10 -3.42
N ALA A 75 -22.59 0.05 -4.72
CA ALA A 75 -23.84 0.50 -5.33
C ALA A 75 -25.05 -0.41 -5.00
N GLY A 76 -24.80 -1.64 -4.54
CA GLY A 76 -25.85 -2.64 -4.30
C GLY A 76 -26.31 -3.35 -5.58
N ASP A 77 -25.49 -3.30 -6.63
CA ASP A 77 -25.78 -3.86 -7.95
C ASP A 77 -25.36 -5.34 -8.07
N ARG A 78 -24.95 -5.97 -6.95
CA ARG A 78 -24.47 -7.34 -6.86
C ARG A 78 -25.08 -8.12 -5.70
#